data_AF-A0A940V340-F1
#
_entry.id   AF-A0A940V340-F1
#
_cell.length_a   1.000
_cell.length_b   1.000
_cell.length_c   1.000
_cell.angle_alpha   90.00
_cell.angle_beta   90.00
_cell.angle_gamma   90.00
#
_symmetry.space_group_name_H-M   'P 1'
#
loop_
_entity.id
_entity.type
_entity.pdbx_description
1 polymer ?
#
loop_
_entity_poly.entity_id
_entity_poly.type
_entity_poly.pdbx_seq_one_letter_code
_entity_poly.pdbx_strand_id
1 'polypeptide(L)'
;MFAFERCVDSNLSAPLKQAIRDLLTRIRGGMQPDEALAYFQKYSPQEHFQDLIFAVRFNFRHRGNLSMMLELMEIQQNKLEEAYNERSISNRTDLMIASGLLLAVPLLFGWRILTDQTARELFLGSPIGFGLLAASVLSYGVAISWFIHLFRLIRD
;
A
#
# COMPACT_ATOMS: atom_id res chain seq x y z
N MET A 1 23.46 4.60 -21.52
CA MET A 1 24.68 5.28 -21.00
C MET A 1 24.38 6.71 -20.60
N PHE A 2 23.89 7.56 -21.52
CA PHE A 2 23.52 8.95 -21.23
C PHE A 2 22.58 9.14 -20.02
N ALA A 3 21.59 8.26 -19.85
CA ALA A 3 20.68 8.29 -18.70
C ALA A 3 21.39 8.08 -17.35
N PHE A 4 22.35 7.14 -17.27
CA PHE A 4 23.12 6.88 -16.05
C PHE A 4 24.11 7.99 -15.73
N GLU A 5 24.68 8.63 -16.75
CA GLU A 5 25.53 9.83 -16.57
C GLU A 5 24.73 10.98 -15.96
N ARG A 6 23.49 11.21 -16.42
CA ARG A 6 22.59 12.21 -15.81
C ARG A 6 22.13 11.84 -14.40
N CYS A 7 22.01 10.56 -14.08
CA CYS A 7 21.69 10.14 -12.71
C CYS A 7 22.80 10.54 -11.71
N VAL A 8 24.07 10.57 -12.12
CA VAL A 8 25.18 11.01 -11.25
C VAL A 8 25.05 12.48 -10.86
N ASP A 9 24.55 13.31 -11.78
CA ASP A 9 24.35 14.75 -11.59
C ASP A 9 23.07 15.09 -10.80
N SER A 10 22.17 14.12 -10.61
CA SER A 10 20.92 14.31 -9.88
C SER A 10 21.11 14.20 -8.35
N ASN A 11 20.08 14.54 -7.56
CA ASN A 11 20.14 14.53 -6.09
C ASN A 11 20.03 13.12 -5.47
N LEU A 12 20.77 12.15 -5.99
CA LEU A 12 20.84 10.79 -5.44
C LEU A 12 21.73 10.71 -4.20
N SER A 13 21.46 9.72 -3.34
CA SER A 13 22.28 9.42 -2.17
C SER A 13 23.73 9.10 -2.57
N ALA A 14 24.69 9.53 -1.74
CA ALA A 14 26.11 9.33 -1.95
C ALA A 14 26.54 7.88 -2.30
N PRO A 15 26.04 6.82 -1.61
CA PRO A 15 26.40 5.44 -1.96
C PRO A 15 25.95 5.05 -3.38
N LEU A 16 24.73 5.42 -3.76
CA LEU A 16 24.18 5.09 -5.08
C LEU A 16 24.92 5.84 -6.21
N LYS A 17 25.33 7.09 -5.96
CA LYS A 17 26.17 7.85 -6.91
C LYS A 17 27.50 7.16 -7.16
N GLN A 18 28.15 6.65 -6.11
CA GLN A 18 29.41 5.93 -6.25
C GLN A 18 29.22 4.64 -7.04
N ALA A 19 28.15 3.88 -6.76
CA ALA A 19 27.84 2.66 -7.49
C ALA A 19 27.60 2.90 -9.00
N ILE A 20 26.90 4.00 -9.35
CA ILE A 20 26.67 4.38 -10.75
C ILE A 20 27.99 4.83 -11.41
N ARG A 21 28.87 5.54 -10.69
CA ARG A 21 30.20 5.91 -11.19
C ARG A 21 31.08 4.69 -11.45
N ASP A 22 31.06 3.70 -10.55
CA ASP A 22 31.81 2.47 -10.70
C ASP A 22 31.29 1.66 -11.92
N LEU A 23 29.98 1.60 -12.11
CA LEU A 23 29.35 1.02 -13.30
C LEU A 23 29.82 1.71 -14.59
N LEU A 24 29.74 3.05 -14.65
CA LEU A 24 30.16 3.81 -15.82
C LEU A 24 31.66 3.67 -16.11
N THR A 25 32.48 3.61 -15.07
CA THR A 25 33.94 3.43 -15.20
C THR A 25 34.27 2.06 -15.78
N ARG A 26 33.59 0.99 -15.34
CA ARG A 26 33.78 -0.37 -15.87
C ARG A 26 33.41 -0.46 -17.35
N ILE A 27 32.27 0.13 -17.74
CA ILE A 27 31.83 0.11 -19.14
C ILE A 27 32.76 0.95 -20.01
N ARG A 28 33.20 2.13 -19.55
CA ARG A 28 34.21 2.95 -20.25
C ARG A 28 35.57 2.26 -20.34
N GLY A 29 35.89 1.39 -19.38
CA GLY A 29 37.06 0.52 -19.38
C GLY A 29 36.97 -0.68 -20.32
N GLY A 30 35.90 -0.80 -21.11
CA GLY A 30 35.73 -1.86 -22.12
C GLY A 30 34.97 -3.09 -21.65
N MET A 31 34.44 -3.11 -20.42
CA MET A 31 33.56 -4.19 -19.96
C MET A 31 32.22 -4.16 -20.71
N GLN A 32 31.71 -5.32 -21.09
CA GLN A 32 30.41 -5.41 -21.74
C GLN A 32 29.29 -4.87 -20.82
N PRO A 33 28.35 -4.06 -21.33
CA PRO A 33 27.30 -3.45 -20.51
C PRO A 33 26.47 -4.46 -19.71
N ASP A 34 26.16 -5.64 -20.26
CA ASP A 34 25.41 -6.69 -19.54
C ASP A 34 26.19 -7.22 -18.32
N GLU A 35 27.49 -7.47 -18.47
CA GLU A 35 28.35 -7.92 -17.37
C GLU A 35 28.51 -6.84 -16.30
N ALA A 36 28.74 -5.60 -16.72
CA ALA A 36 28.87 -4.47 -15.80
C ALA A 36 27.58 -4.25 -14.99
N LEU A 37 26.43 -4.38 -15.64
CA LEU A 37 25.12 -4.32 -14.97
C LEU A 37 24.87 -5.52 -14.06
N ALA A 38 25.40 -6.72 -14.38
CA ALA A 38 25.34 -7.88 -13.47
C ALA A 38 26.09 -7.64 -12.15
N TYR A 39 27.22 -6.93 -12.20
CA TYR A 39 27.92 -6.49 -11.00
C TYR A 39 27.15 -5.40 -10.25
N PHE A 40 26.55 -4.45 -10.97
CA PHE A 40 25.74 -3.39 -10.38
C PHE A 40 24.49 -3.95 -9.70
N GLN A 41 23.89 -4.99 -10.26
CA GLN A 41 22.76 -5.70 -9.67
C GLN A 41 23.10 -6.23 -8.27
N LYS A 42 24.33 -6.70 -8.03
CA LYS A 42 24.77 -7.19 -6.70
C LYS A 42 24.99 -6.07 -5.66
N TYR A 43 24.89 -4.80 -6.05
CA TYR A 43 25.15 -3.67 -5.16
C TYR A 43 24.09 -3.50 -4.05
N SER A 44 22.83 -3.84 -4.33
CA SER A 44 21.74 -3.72 -3.35
C SER A 44 20.85 -4.96 -3.38
N PRO A 45 20.54 -5.59 -2.23
CA PRO A 45 19.62 -6.71 -2.16
C PRO A 45 18.15 -6.31 -2.27
N GLN A 46 17.84 -5.01 -2.42
CA GLN A 46 16.46 -4.54 -2.55
C GLN A 46 15.82 -5.06 -3.84
N GLU A 47 14.65 -5.70 -3.71
CA GLU A 47 13.91 -6.34 -4.81
C GLU A 47 13.61 -5.37 -5.96
N HIS A 48 13.11 -4.17 -5.67
CA HIS A 48 12.85 -3.14 -6.69
C HIS A 48 14.10 -2.71 -7.47
N PHE A 49 15.27 -2.73 -6.83
CA PHE A 49 16.53 -2.41 -7.48
C PHE A 49 16.98 -3.58 -8.37
N GLN A 50 16.85 -4.82 -7.89
CA GLN A 50 17.13 -6.03 -8.67
C GLN A 50 16.29 -6.06 -9.96
N ASP A 51 14.99 -5.80 -9.84
CA ASP A 51 14.04 -5.82 -10.96
C ASP A 51 14.36 -4.74 -12.00
N LEU A 52 14.68 -3.52 -11.54
CA LEU A 52 15.07 -2.43 -12.42
C LEU A 52 16.33 -2.79 -13.23
N ILE A 53 17.36 -3.30 -12.57
CA ILE A 53 18.61 -3.63 -13.25
C ILE A 53 18.43 -4.85 -14.16
N PHE A 54 17.62 -5.83 -13.75
CA PHE A 54 17.24 -6.95 -14.61
C PHE A 54 16.55 -6.46 -15.90
N ALA A 55 15.56 -5.57 -15.79
CA ALA A 55 14.85 -5.01 -16.94
C ALA A 55 15.81 -4.24 -17.88
N VAL A 56 16.72 -3.44 -17.31
CA VAL A 56 17.74 -2.72 -18.10
C VAL A 56 18.68 -3.69 -18.80
N ARG A 57 19.18 -4.72 -18.11
CA ARG A 57 20.05 -5.77 -18.70
C ARG A 57 19.36 -6.51 -19.82
N PHE A 58 18.11 -6.89 -19.60
CA PHE A 58 17.27 -7.55 -20.58
C PHE A 58 17.11 -6.68 -21.83
N ASN A 59 16.86 -5.37 -21.66
CA ASN A 59 16.80 -4.42 -22.77
C ASN A 59 18.13 -4.32 -23.55
N PHE A 60 19.28 -4.30 -22.85
CA PHE A 60 20.60 -4.29 -23.49
C PHE A 60 20.90 -5.58 -24.25
N ARG A 61 20.45 -6.73 -23.75
CA ARG A 61 20.71 -8.05 -24.33
C ARG A 61 19.79 -8.38 -25.51
N HIS A 62 18.53 -7.94 -25.46
CA HIS A 62 17.49 -8.31 -26.41
C HIS A 62 17.02 -7.16 -27.30
N ARG A 63 17.81 -6.08 -27.42
CA ARG A 63 17.51 -4.88 -28.23
C ARG A 63 16.71 -5.22 -29.50
N GLY A 64 15.44 -4.85 -29.53
CA GLY A 64 14.55 -4.98 -30.70
C GLY A 64 13.65 -6.23 -30.75
N ASN A 65 13.78 -7.20 -29.83
CA ASN A 65 12.83 -8.31 -29.75
C ASN A 65 11.58 -7.91 -28.94
N LEU A 66 10.65 -7.25 -29.62
CA LEU A 66 9.39 -6.76 -29.05
C LEU A 66 8.60 -7.85 -28.35
N SER A 67 8.57 -9.08 -28.90
CA SER A 67 7.79 -10.19 -28.33
C SER A 67 8.22 -10.52 -26.91
N MET A 68 9.53 -10.61 -26.65
CA MET A 68 10.03 -10.99 -25.33
C MET A 68 9.93 -9.84 -24.31
N MET A 69 9.96 -8.59 -24.78
CA MET A 69 9.67 -7.43 -23.91
C MET A 69 8.20 -7.36 -23.51
N LEU A 70 7.29 -7.65 -24.43
CA LEU A 70 5.85 -7.69 -24.17
C LEU A 70 5.51 -8.81 -23.16
N GLU A 71 6.11 -10.00 -23.32
CA GLU A 71 5.95 -11.11 -22.38
C GLU A 71 6.41 -10.74 -20.96
N LEU A 72 7.56 -10.08 -20.82
CA LEU A 72 8.03 -9.61 -19.52
C LEU A 72 7.11 -8.56 -18.90
N MET A 73 6.62 -7.63 -19.72
CA MET A 73 5.67 -6.61 -19.27
C MET A 73 4.34 -7.22 -18.83
N GLU A 74 3.84 -8.22 -19.56
CA GLU A 74 2.63 -8.96 -19.20
C GLU A 74 2.79 -9.66 -17.85
N ILE A 75 3.94 -10.32 -17.62
CA ILE A 75 4.25 -10.93 -16.32
C ILE A 75 4.30 -9.88 -15.21
N GLN A 76 4.95 -8.73 -15.44
CA GLN A 76 5.01 -7.66 -14.44
C GLN A 76 3.64 -7.04 -14.18
N GLN A 77 2.82 -6.86 -15.21
CA GLN A 77 1.45 -6.38 -15.09
C GLN A 77 0.59 -7.35 -14.27
N ASN A 78 0.69 -8.65 -14.55
CA ASN A 78 -0.04 -9.67 -13.78
C ASN A 78 0.35 -9.66 -12.31
N LYS A 79 1.65 -9.57 -11.99
CA LYS A 79 2.11 -9.44 -10.60
C LYS A 79 1.58 -8.19 -9.91
N LEU A 80 1.54 -7.06 -10.62
CA LEU A 80 0.99 -5.81 -10.10
C LEU A 80 -0.52 -5.93 -9.87
N GLU A 81 -1.23 -6.58 -10.78
CA GLU A 81 -2.68 -6.80 -10.68
C GLU A 81 -3.03 -7.75 -9.54
N GLU A 82 -2.26 -8.84 -9.35
CA GLU A 82 -2.39 -9.73 -8.19
C GLU A 82 -2.18 -8.96 -6.88
N ALA A 83 -1.07 -8.21 -6.75
CA ALA A 83 -0.80 -7.43 -5.54
C ALA A 83 -1.85 -6.34 -5.30
N TYR A 84 -2.40 -5.73 -6.36
CA TYR A 84 -3.51 -4.78 -6.26
C TYR A 84 -4.79 -5.46 -5.82
N ASN A 85 -5.12 -6.62 -6.40
CA ASN A 85 -6.29 -7.41 -6.03
C ASN A 85 -6.21 -7.86 -4.57
N GLU A 86 -5.08 -8.39 -4.11
CA GLU A 86 -4.88 -8.77 -2.71
C GLU A 86 -5.12 -7.59 -1.75
N ARG A 87 -4.53 -6.42 -2.05
CA ARG A 87 -4.75 -5.20 -1.25
C ARG A 87 -6.21 -4.74 -1.28
N SER A 88 -6.87 -4.81 -2.44
CA SER A 88 -8.25 -4.38 -2.60
C SER A 88 -9.26 -5.31 -1.90
N ILE A 89 -9.01 -6.62 -1.92
CA ILE A 89 -9.86 -7.64 -1.30
C ILE A 89 -9.74 -7.56 0.23
N SER A 90 -8.52 -7.40 0.78
CA SER A 90 -8.33 -7.18 2.22
C SER A 90 -9.09 -5.93 2.67
N ASN A 91 -8.84 -4.80 2.01
CA ASN A 91 -9.42 -3.51 2.40
C ASN A 91 -10.96 -3.52 2.33
N ARG A 92 -11.57 -4.16 1.32
CA ARG A 92 -13.03 -4.29 1.22
C ARG A 92 -13.63 -5.21 2.29
N THR A 93 -12.97 -6.33 2.58
CA THR A 93 -13.47 -7.31 3.57
C THR A 93 -13.39 -6.71 4.97
N ASP A 94 -12.27 -6.08 5.30
CA ASP A 94 -12.07 -5.39 6.58
C ASP A 94 -13.09 -4.26 6.77
N LEU A 95 -13.40 -3.53 5.69
CA LEU A 95 -14.44 -2.50 5.71
C LEU A 95 -15.85 -3.09 5.93
N MET A 96 -16.20 -4.18 5.26
CA MET A 96 -17.49 -4.84 5.46
C MET A 96 -17.63 -5.31 6.91
N ILE A 97 -16.60 -5.92 7.48
CA ILE A 97 -16.59 -6.37 8.89
C ILE A 97 -16.74 -5.19 9.84
N ALA A 98 -15.96 -4.11 9.64
CA ALA A 98 -16.02 -2.92 10.48
C ALA A 98 -17.39 -2.23 10.41
N SER A 99 -17.96 -2.10 9.21
CA SER A 99 -19.30 -1.53 9.02
C SER A 99 -20.39 -2.38 9.68
N GLY A 100 -20.29 -3.71 9.59
CA GLY A 100 -21.21 -4.63 10.25
C GLY A 100 -21.16 -4.51 11.77
N LEU A 101 -19.95 -4.41 12.35
CA LEU A 101 -19.76 -4.24 13.79
C LEU A 101 -20.36 -2.91 14.29
N LEU A 102 -20.14 -1.85 13.52
CA LEU A 102 -20.61 -0.49 13.82
C LEU A 102 -22.14 -0.35 13.69
N LEU A 103 -22.80 -1.21 12.92
CA LEU A 103 -24.27 -1.29 12.90
C LEU A 103 -24.80 -2.21 14.01
N ALA A 104 -24.09 -3.31 14.32
CA ALA A 104 -24.52 -4.30 15.30
C ALA A 104 -24.55 -3.76 16.75
N VAL A 105 -23.57 -2.94 17.14
CA VAL A 105 -23.48 -2.40 18.51
C VAL A 105 -24.73 -1.61 18.95
N PRO A 106 -25.22 -0.59 18.21
CA PRO A 106 -26.42 0.14 18.60
C PRO A 106 -27.69 -0.73 18.53
N LEU A 107 -27.76 -1.68 17.59
CA LEU A 107 -28.86 -2.64 17.49
C LEU A 107 -28.94 -3.53 18.73
N LEU A 108 -27.83 -4.10 19.17
CA LEU A 108 -27.77 -4.95 20.36
C LEU A 108 -28.05 -4.15 21.64
N PHE A 109 -27.56 -2.91 21.73
CA PHE A 109 -27.80 -2.05 22.87
C PHE A 109 -29.28 -1.64 22.97
N GLY A 110 -29.89 -1.24 21.85
CA GLY A 110 -31.31 -0.93 21.78
C GLY A 110 -32.19 -2.14 22.06
N TRP A 111 -31.82 -3.32 21.52
CA TRP A 111 -32.50 -4.58 21.82
C TRP A 111 -32.46 -4.90 23.32
N ARG A 112 -31.32 -4.72 23.97
CA ARG A 112 -31.14 -5.00 25.40
C ARG A 112 -31.96 -4.05 26.29
N ILE A 113 -32.08 -2.79 25.92
CA ILE A 113 -32.96 -1.82 26.63
C ILE A 113 -34.43 -2.21 26.53
N LEU A 114 -34.85 -2.82 25.42
CA LEU A 114 -36.24 -3.25 25.20
C LEU A 114 -36.59 -4.56 25.94
N THR A 115 -35.62 -5.48 26.08
CA THR A 115 -35.85 -6.80 26.68
C THR A 115 -35.72 -6.83 28.20
N ASP A 116 -34.88 -5.96 28.78
CA ASP A 116 -34.59 -5.97 30.22
C ASP A 116 -35.33 -4.84 30.96
N GLN A 117 -36.29 -5.20 31.83
CA GLN A 117 -37.07 -4.25 32.65
C GLN A 117 -36.18 -3.39 33.54
N THR A 118 -35.12 -3.97 34.10
CA THR A 118 -34.15 -3.27 34.96
C THR A 118 -33.36 -2.23 34.19
N ALA A 119 -32.94 -2.55 32.96
CA ALA A 119 -32.24 -1.59 32.09
C ALA A 119 -33.17 -0.46 31.66
N ARG A 120 -34.44 -0.77 31.39
CA ARG A 120 -35.45 0.22 30.98
C ARG A 120 -35.76 1.22 32.08
N GLU A 121 -35.95 0.76 33.32
CA GLU A 121 -36.19 1.65 34.46
C GLU A 121 -34.96 2.49 34.80
N LEU A 122 -33.75 1.92 34.72
CA LEU A 122 -32.51 2.64 34.98
C LEU A 122 -32.26 3.75 33.94
N PHE A 123 -32.48 3.47 32.65
CA PHE A 123 -32.16 4.41 31.56
C PHE A 123 -33.31 5.36 31.18
N LEU A 124 -34.56 4.92 31.22
CA LEU A 124 -35.73 5.75 30.85
C LEU A 124 -36.49 6.29 32.07
N GLY A 125 -36.40 5.63 33.23
CA GLY A 125 -37.10 6.04 34.45
C GLY A 125 -36.34 7.06 35.30
N SER A 126 -35.00 7.12 35.18
CA SER A 126 -34.16 8.04 35.94
C SER A 126 -33.63 9.19 35.07
N PRO A 127 -33.69 10.46 35.52
CA PRO A 127 -33.13 11.59 34.78
C PRO A 127 -31.62 11.48 34.55
N ILE A 128 -30.90 10.78 35.45
CA ILE A 128 -29.47 10.51 35.31
C ILE A 128 -29.22 9.47 34.19
N GLY A 129 -30.09 8.44 34.12
CA GLY A 129 -30.01 7.41 33.08
C GLY A 129 -30.23 7.98 31.68
N PHE A 130 -31.19 8.90 31.53
CA PHE A 130 -31.43 9.58 30.27
C PHE A 130 -30.20 10.41 29.83
N GLY A 131 -29.55 11.10 30.77
CA GLY A 131 -28.31 11.83 30.51
C GLY A 131 -27.16 10.94 30.02
N LEU A 132 -26.98 9.77 30.62
CA LEU A 132 -25.99 8.78 30.19
C LEU A 132 -26.30 8.20 28.80
N LEU A 133 -27.57 8.01 28.48
CA LEU A 133 -28.02 7.55 27.16
C LEU A 133 -27.76 8.61 26.09
N ALA A 134 -28.06 9.87 26.38
CA ALA A 134 -27.76 10.97 25.46
C ALA A 134 -26.25 11.10 25.21
N ALA A 135 -25.43 10.97 26.27
CA ALA A 135 -23.97 11.00 26.15
C ALA A 135 -23.43 9.82 25.32
N SER A 136 -23.97 8.62 25.50
CA SER A 136 -23.53 7.44 24.73
C SER A 136 -23.89 7.55 23.25
N VAL A 137 -25.08 8.07 22.92
CA VAL A 137 -25.49 8.34 21.54
C VAL A 137 -24.59 9.39 20.87
N LEU A 138 -24.26 10.47 21.58
CA LEU A 138 -23.35 11.50 21.07
C LEU A 138 -21.94 10.94 20.82
N SER A 139 -21.38 10.22 21.79
CA SER A 139 -20.08 9.55 21.65
C SER A 139 -20.07 8.60 20.45
N TYR A 140 -21.15 7.84 20.26
CA TYR A 140 -21.29 6.94 19.14
C TYR A 140 -21.37 7.70 17.81
N GLY A 141 -22.14 8.78 17.74
CA GLY A 141 -22.22 9.65 16.56
C GLY A 141 -20.86 10.22 16.15
N VAL A 142 -20.03 10.63 17.12
CA VAL A 142 -18.65 11.06 16.86
C VAL A 142 -17.81 9.92 16.29
N ALA A 143 -17.91 8.72 16.85
CA ALA A 143 -17.19 7.55 16.34
C ALA A 143 -17.58 7.19 14.90
N ILE A 144 -18.88 7.24 14.56
CA ILE A 144 -19.37 7.04 13.19
C ILE A 144 -18.80 8.11 12.25
N SER A 145 -18.87 9.38 12.66
CA SER A 145 -18.39 10.50 11.83
C SER A 145 -16.90 10.38 11.54
N TRP A 146 -16.10 9.99 12.55
CA TRP A 146 -14.67 9.73 12.40
C TRP A 146 -14.39 8.53 11.48
N PHE A 147 -15.16 7.46 11.61
CA PHE A 147 -15.06 6.29 10.74
C PHE A 147 -15.36 6.63 9.28
N ILE A 148 -16.40 7.44 9.02
CA ILE A 148 -16.72 7.93 7.67
C ILE A 148 -15.60 8.81 7.11
N HIS A 149 -14.99 9.65 7.94
CA HIS A 149 -13.90 10.51 7.51
C HIS A 149 -12.64 9.71 7.13
N LEU A 150 -12.32 8.68 7.92
CA LEU A 150 -11.24 7.75 7.65
C LEU A 150 -11.52 6.91 6.39
N PHE A 151 -12.79 6.56 6.17
CA PHE A 151 -13.23 5.83 4.98
C PHE A 151 -13.03 6.64 3.69
N ARG A 152 -13.34 7.95 3.69
CA ARG A 152 -13.09 8.81 2.53
C ARG A 152 -11.60 8.89 2.19
N LEU A 153 -10.76 9.00 3.21
CA LEU A 153 -9.31 9.13 3.05
C LEU A 153 -8.63 7.86 2.50
N ILE A 154 -9.23 6.68 2.68
CA ILE A 154 -8.71 5.40 2.14
C ILE A 154 -9.22 5.15 0.72
N ARG A 155 -10.35 5.75 0.35
CA ARG A 155 -10.98 5.58 -0.97
C ARG A 155 -10.41 6.55 -2.03
N ASP A 156 -10.00 7.75 -1.62
CA ASP A 156 -9.33 8.76 -2.48
C ASP A 156 -7.81 8.51 -2.56
#